data_AF-A0A450V1R5-F1
#
_entry.id   AF-A0A450V1R5-F1
#
_cell.length_a   1.000
_cell.length_b   1.000
_cell.length_c   1.000
_cell.angle_alpha   90.00
_cell.angle_beta   90.00
_cell.angle_gamma   90.00
#
_symmetry.space_group_name_H-M   'P 1'
#
loop_
_entity.id
_entity.type
_entity.pdbx_description
1 polymer ?
#
loop_
_entity_poly.entity_id
_entity_poly.type
_entity_poly.pdbx_seq_one_letter_code
_entity_poly.pdbx_strand_id
1 'polypeptide(L)'
;MNNSMNDSIPRQREKLSQAASIPIRETKPSRTVSRHMGCHRRDFFRNLPTAMEGRSYRILDESLVMIREYGRQLEIRLQEGFQRSLSSSLQLPVTPIEFRFFGYCDAEAEAFLHAFDRHYQRGGG
;
A
#
# COMPACT_ATOMS: atom_id res chain seq x y z
N MET A 1 52.08 18.48 19.87
CA MET A 1 50.87 19.22 19.48
C MET A 1 51.07 19.62 18.03
N ASN A 2 50.52 18.98 16.99
CA ASN A 2 49.20 18.37 16.81
C ASN A 2 49.27 17.29 15.72
N ASN A 3 48.56 16.17 15.93
CA ASN A 3 48.45 15.06 14.98
C ASN A 3 47.27 15.36 14.02
N SER A 4 47.53 15.48 12.71
CA SER A 4 46.49 15.66 11.69
C SER A 4 46.20 14.30 11.06
N MET A 5 45.07 13.71 11.44
CA MET A 5 44.58 12.42 10.95
C MET A 5 43.24 12.65 10.27
N ASN A 6 43.19 12.23 9.00
CA ASN A 6 42.08 11.59 8.29
C ASN A 6 40.65 11.80 8.82
N ASP A 7 39.76 12.30 7.97
CA ASP A 7 38.94 11.43 7.12
C ASP A 7 38.03 12.29 6.23
N SER A 8 38.07 12.01 4.93
CA SER A 8 37.17 12.60 3.93
C SER A 8 36.16 11.56 3.49
N ILE A 9 34.93 12.05 3.21
CA ILE A 9 33.76 11.43 2.49
C ILE A 9 32.63 10.96 3.44
N PRO A 10 31.31 11.17 3.15
CA PRO A 10 30.70 11.45 1.84
C PRO A 10 29.73 12.65 1.69
N ARG A 11 29.51 12.93 0.39
CA ARG A 11 28.55 13.84 -0.23
C ARG A 11 27.12 13.61 0.26
N GLN A 12 26.50 14.65 0.81
CA GLN A 12 25.06 14.71 1.02
C GLN A 12 24.34 15.08 -0.28
N ARG A 13 23.68 14.08 -0.87
CA ARG A 13 22.59 14.14 -1.86
C ARG A 13 21.68 12.97 -1.43
N GLU A 14 20.40 13.09 -1.13
CA GLU A 14 19.33 13.91 -1.68
C GLU A 14 18.33 14.29 -0.60
N LYS A 15 17.82 15.51 -0.72
CA LYS A 15 16.68 16.05 0.01
C LYS A 15 15.37 15.59 -0.66
N LEU A 16 14.29 15.67 0.11
CA LEU A 16 12.88 15.82 -0.30
C LEU A 16 12.14 14.54 -0.74
N SER A 17 11.54 13.86 0.23
CA SER A 17 10.17 13.33 0.11
C SER A 17 9.56 13.17 1.50
N GLN A 18 9.57 14.25 2.27
CA GLN A 18 8.73 14.38 3.46
C GLN A 18 7.48 15.13 3.02
N ALA A 19 6.66 14.47 2.21
CA ALA A 19 5.32 14.96 1.90
C ALA A 19 4.51 14.89 3.19
N ALA A 20 4.05 16.06 3.62
CA ALA A 20 3.20 16.31 4.77
C ALA A 20 2.09 15.25 4.90
N SER A 21 2.36 14.23 5.74
CA SER A 21 1.33 13.33 6.21
C SER A 21 0.49 14.12 7.21
N ILE A 22 -0.74 14.43 6.83
CA ILE A 22 -1.82 14.77 7.78
C ILE A 22 -1.64 13.82 8.96
N PRO A 23 -1.54 14.29 10.22
CA PRO A 23 -1.36 13.41 11.36
C PRO A 23 -2.62 12.55 11.48
N ILE A 24 -2.56 11.34 10.94
CA ILE A 24 -3.46 10.26 11.29
C ILE A 24 -3.18 10.08 12.76
N ARG A 25 -4.07 10.57 13.64
CA ARG A 25 -4.01 10.35 15.09
C ARG A 25 -3.49 8.94 15.31
N GLU A 26 -2.45 8.78 16.13
CA GLU A 26 -1.74 7.53 16.46
C GLU A 26 -2.70 6.45 16.96
N THR A 27 -3.56 5.97 16.09
CA THR A 27 -4.46 4.86 16.31
C THR A 27 -3.68 3.69 15.77
N LYS A 28 -3.16 2.86 16.67
CA LYS A 28 -2.55 1.61 16.27
C LYS A 28 -3.58 0.82 15.45
N PRO A 29 -3.25 0.31 14.24
CA PRO A 29 -4.18 -0.53 13.51
C PRO A 29 -4.52 -1.76 14.37
N SER A 30 -5.79 -2.15 14.40
CA SER A 30 -6.20 -3.38 15.07
C SER A 30 -5.67 -4.60 14.32
N ARG A 31 -5.54 -4.50 12.99
CA ARG A 31 -4.94 -5.52 12.14
C ARG A 31 -4.22 -4.89 10.94
N THR A 32 -3.07 -5.44 10.60
CA THR A 32 -2.32 -5.07 9.39
C THR A 32 -2.10 -6.32 8.55
N VAL A 33 -2.35 -6.23 7.24
CA VAL A 33 -2.19 -7.35 6.31
C VAL A 33 -1.51 -6.86 5.04
N SER A 34 -0.43 -7.53 4.63
CA SER A 34 0.26 -7.26 3.37
C SER A 34 -0.15 -8.27 2.29
N ARG A 35 -0.24 -7.80 1.05
CA ARG A 35 -0.53 -8.61 -0.14
C ARG A 35 0.33 -8.15 -1.31
N HIS A 36 0.60 -9.07 -2.23
CA HIS A 36 1.24 -8.77 -3.51
C HIS A 36 0.21 -8.97 -4.62
N MET A 37 -0.08 -7.91 -5.36
CA MET A 37 -1.06 -7.94 -6.45
C MET A 37 -0.34 -8.05 -7.79
N GLY A 38 -0.69 -9.04 -8.60
CA GLY A 38 -0.13 -9.27 -9.94
C GLY A 38 -0.63 -8.27 -11.00
N CYS A 39 -0.65 -6.97 -10.69
CA CYS A 39 -1.16 -5.94 -11.59
C CYS A 39 -0.35 -4.65 -11.43
N HIS A 40 -0.41 -3.75 -12.41
CA HIS A 40 0.11 -2.40 -12.22
C HIS A 40 -0.81 -1.58 -11.33
N ARG A 41 -0.26 -0.52 -10.73
CA ARG A 41 -1.02 0.49 -9.97
C ARG A 41 -2.25 1.03 -10.72
N ARG A 42 -2.13 1.36 -12.02
CA ARG A 42 -3.26 1.83 -12.83
C ARG A 42 -4.39 0.80 -12.92
N ASP A 43 -4.03 -0.48 -13.04
CA ASP A 43 -4.99 -1.58 -13.17
C ASP A 43 -5.67 -1.82 -11.83
N PHE A 44 -4.92 -1.64 -10.73
CA PHE A 44 -5.47 -1.65 -9.39
C PHE A 44 -6.60 -0.63 -9.25
N PHE A 45 -6.33 0.65 -9.56
CA PHE A 45 -7.35 1.70 -9.41
C PHE A 45 -8.53 1.53 -10.37
N ARG A 46 -8.29 0.98 -11.57
CA ARG A 46 -9.37 0.64 -12.51
C ARG A 46 -10.32 -0.42 -11.92
N ASN A 47 -9.79 -1.43 -11.24
CA ASN A 47 -10.58 -2.52 -10.66
C ASN A 47 -11.13 -2.21 -9.26
N LEU A 48 -10.59 -1.18 -8.60
CA LEU A 48 -10.95 -0.79 -7.24
C LEU A 48 -12.46 -0.55 -7.04
N PRO A 49 -13.19 0.19 -7.91
CA PRO A 49 -14.62 0.42 -7.71
C PRO A 49 -15.43 -0.87 -7.55
N THR A 50 -15.11 -1.88 -8.36
CA THR A 50 -15.78 -3.19 -8.32
C THR A 50 -15.42 -3.95 -7.05
N ALA A 51 -14.13 -3.95 -6.66
CA ALA A 51 -13.66 -4.60 -5.44
C ALA A 51 -14.16 -3.95 -4.15
N MET A 52 -14.57 -2.69 -4.21
CA MET A 52 -15.18 -1.98 -3.08
C MET A 52 -16.66 -2.33 -2.90
N GLU A 53 -17.30 -3.06 -3.81
CA GLU A 53 -18.71 -3.50 -3.71
C GLU A 53 -19.70 -2.36 -3.37
N GLY A 54 -19.45 -1.16 -3.89
CA GLY A 54 -20.28 0.02 -3.64
C GLY A 54 -19.99 0.75 -2.32
N ARG A 55 -18.98 0.33 -1.55
CA ARG A 55 -18.50 1.09 -0.38
C ARG A 55 -17.96 2.45 -0.80
N SER A 56 -18.25 3.46 0.01
CA SER A 56 -17.70 4.80 -0.18
C SER A 56 -16.23 4.82 0.24
N TYR A 57 -15.36 5.28 -0.66
CA TYR A 57 -13.95 5.46 -0.39
C TYR A 57 -13.45 6.80 -0.90
N ARG A 58 -12.30 7.24 -0.37
CA ARG A 58 -11.56 8.39 -0.86
C ARG A 58 -10.17 7.96 -1.26
N ILE A 59 -9.74 8.39 -2.43
CA ILE A 59 -8.34 8.30 -2.84
C ILE A 59 -7.69 9.60 -2.34
N LEU A 60 -6.76 9.50 -1.40
CA LEU A 60 -6.07 10.67 -0.85
C LEU A 60 -4.85 11.03 -1.71
N ASP A 61 -4.17 10.02 -2.23
CA ASP A 61 -3.07 10.12 -3.18
C ASP A 61 -3.05 8.86 -4.08
N GLU A 62 -2.15 8.78 -5.08
CA GLU A 62 -2.02 7.62 -5.97
C GLU A 62 -1.49 6.34 -5.28
N SER A 63 -1.31 6.37 -3.96
CA SER A 63 -0.83 5.27 -3.14
C SER A 63 -1.71 4.97 -1.92
N LEU A 64 -2.79 5.71 -1.67
CA LEU A 64 -3.57 5.62 -0.45
C LEU A 64 -5.06 5.74 -0.72
N VAL A 65 -5.74 4.63 -0.49
CA VAL A 65 -7.20 4.55 -0.46
C VAL A 65 -7.65 4.50 0.98
N MET A 66 -8.65 5.31 1.34
CA MET A 66 -9.22 5.37 2.67
C MET A 66 -10.72 5.11 2.63
N ILE A 67 -11.17 4.18 3.46
CA ILE A 67 -12.58 3.82 3.65
C ILE A 67 -12.94 4.14 5.09
N ARG A 68 -14.08 4.81 5.30
CA ARG A 68 -14.58 5.16 6.63
C ARG A 68 -16.04 4.76 6.75
N GLU A 69 -16.33 3.87 7.69
CA GLU A 69 -17.65 3.27 7.85
C GLU A 69 -17.98 3.15 9.34
N TYR A 70 -19.08 3.76 9.78
CA TYR A 70 -19.63 3.57 11.13
C TYR A 70 -18.59 3.61 12.27
N GLY A 71 -17.69 4.60 12.24
CA GLY A 71 -16.63 4.77 13.26
C GLY A 71 -15.38 3.91 13.07
N ARG A 72 -15.32 3.10 12.01
CA ARG A 72 -14.17 2.28 11.62
C ARG A 72 -13.48 2.86 10.39
N GLN A 73 -12.19 2.57 10.25
CA GLN A 73 -11.39 3.05 9.14
C GLN A 73 -10.57 1.90 8.55
N LEU A 74 -10.47 1.86 7.23
CA LEU A 74 -9.53 1.01 6.50
C LEU A 74 -8.67 1.88 5.61
N GLU A 75 -7.36 1.70 5.71
CA GLU A 75 -6.37 2.28 4.82
C GLU A 75 -5.79 1.18 3.94
N ILE A 76 -5.74 1.42 2.63
CA ILE A 76 -5.07 0.56 1.66
C ILE A 76 -3.92 1.36 1.08
N ARG A 77 -2.69 0.99 1.45
CA ARG A 77 -1.45 1.61 0.97
C ARG A 77 -0.87 0.78 -0.17
N LEU A 78 -0.67 1.38 -1.32
CA LEU A 78 0.05 0.81 -2.44
C LEU A 78 1.50 1.27 -2.38
N GLN A 79 2.43 0.32 -2.42
CA GLN A 79 3.85 0.64 -2.52
C GLN A 79 4.26 0.83 -3.98
N GLU A 80 5.54 1.12 -4.20
CA GLU A 80 6.12 1.09 -5.54
C GLU A 80 6.06 -0.35 -6.10
N GLY A 81 5.51 -0.46 -7.31
CA GLY A 81 5.42 -1.75 -7.99
C GLY A 81 6.77 -2.14 -8.56
N PHE A 82 7.02 -3.45 -8.62
CA PHE A 82 8.22 -4.02 -9.25
C PHE A 82 7.82 -5.08 -10.27
N GLN A 83 8.75 -5.44 -11.15
CA GLN A 83 8.56 -6.58 -12.04
C GLN A 83 9.16 -7.84 -11.40
N ARG A 84 8.36 -8.90 -11.33
CA ARG A 84 8.82 -10.22 -10.92
C ARG A 84 9.09 -11.06 -12.16
N SER A 85 10.36 -11.40 -12.38
CA SER A 85 10.75 -12.33 -13.44
C SER A 85 10.43 -13.76 -13.03
N LEU A 86 9.62 -14.46 -13.83
CA LEU A 86 9.36 -15.90 -13.68
C LEU A 86 10.22 -16.75 -14.64
N SER A 87 10.66 -16.15 -15.75
CA SER A 87 11.57 -16.74 -16.74
C SER A 87 12.20 -15.61 -17.56
N SER A 88 13.15 -15.92 -18.45
CA SER A 88 13.82 -14.94 -19.31
C SER A 88 12.87 -14.14 -20.22
N SER A 89 11.69 -14.69 -20.55
CA SER A 89 10.69 -14.06 -21.41
C SER A 89 9.42 -13.59 -20.70
N LEU A 90 9.26 -13.91 -19.41
CA LEU A 90 8.02 -13.62 -18.67
C LEU A 90 8.30 -12.76 -17.44
N GLN A 91 7.84 -11.52 -17.49
CA GLN A 91 7.87 -10.56 -16.40
C GLN A 91 6.45 -10.19 -16.00
N LEU A 92 6.14 -10.37 -14.72
CA LEU A 92 4.85 -10.03 -14.17
C LEU A 92 4.96 -8.74 -13.34
N PRO A 93 4.10 -7.74 -13.58
CA PRO A 93 4.02 -6.60 -12.68
C PRO A 93 3.47 -7.06 -11.32
N VAL A 94 4.14 -6.62 -10.26
CA VAL A 94 3.72 -6.85 -8.88
C VAL A 94 3.60 -5.51 -8.19
N THR A 95 2.41 -5.21 -7.66
CA THR A 95 2.18 -4.06 -6.78
C THR A 95 1.97 -4.56 -5.36
N PRO A 96 2.92 -4.29 -4.43
CA PRO A 96 2.70 -4.58 -3.03
C PRO A 96 1.65 -3.64 -2.45
N ILE A 97 0.75 -4.19 -1.64
CA ILE A 97 -0.27 -3.43 -0.93
C ILE A 97 -0.29 -3.82 0.54
N GLU A 98 -0.65 -2.85 1.37
CA GLU A 98 -0.83 -3.01 2.81
C GLU A 98 -2.22 -2.53 3.20
N PHE A 99 -2.98 -3.39 3.85
CA PHE A 99 -4.25 -3.08 4.47
C PHE A 99 -4.04 -2.80 5.96
N ARG A 100 -4.53 -1.67 6.43
CA ARG A 100 -4.53 -1.30 7.85
C ARG A 100 -5.94 -1.05 8.30
N PHE A 101 -6.42 -1.96 9.14
CA PHE A 101 -7.76 -1.93 9.71
C PHE A 101 -7.73 -1.24 11.06
N PHE A 102 -8.67 -0.33 11.29
CA PHE A 102 -8.82 0.42 12.53
C PHE A 102 -10.26 0.26 13.02
N GLY A 103 -10.43 -0.34 14.21
CA GLY A 103 -11.74 -0.61 14.79
C GLY A 103 -12.48 -1.82 14.20
N TYR A 104 -11.84 -2.60 13.33
CA TYR A 104 -12.39 -3.88 12.84
C TYR A 104 -12.05 -5.02 13.79
N CYS A 105 -12.96 -5.97 13.95
CA CYS A 105 -12.62 -7.27 14.51
C CYS A 105 -11.99 -8.18 13.43
N ASP A 106 -11.37 -9.28 13.85
CA ASP A 106 -10.69 -10.19 12.93
C ASP A 106 -11.62 -10.79 11.87
N ALA A 107 -12.85 -11.16 12.25
CA ALA A 107 -13.82 -11.74 11.32
C ALA A 107 -14.25 -10.75 10.23
N GLU A 108 -14.41 -9.48 10.59
CA GLU A 108 -14.79 -8.41 9.65
C GLU A 108 -13.65 -8.08 8.69
N ALA A 109 -12.42 -7.99 9.21
CA ALA A 109 -11.25 -7.77 8.38
C ALA A 109 -11.05 -8.93 7.40
N GLU A 110 -11.22 -10.17 7.84
CA GLU A 110 -11.11 -11.35 6.98
C GLU A 110 -12.21 -11.41 5.93
N ALA A 111 -13.45 -11.08 6.30
CA ALA A 111 -14.56 -11.01 5.34
C ALA A 111 -14.31 -9.95 4.26
N PHE A 112 -13.78 -8.79 4.64
CA PHE A 112 -13.38 -7.75 3.69
C PHE A 112 -12.28 -8.27 2.75
N LEU A 113 -11.20 -8.85 3.30
CA LEU A 113 -10.08 -9.36 2.52
C LEU A 113 -10.53 -10.43 1.53
N HIS A 114 -11.40 -11.35 1.95
CA HIS A 114 -11.91 -12.40 1.08
C HIS A 114 -12.78 -11.86 -0.07
N ALA A 115 -13.62 -10.86 0.21
CA ALA A 115 -14.39 -10.18 -0.85
C ALA A 115 -13.45 -9.44 -1.81
N PHE A 116 -12.49 -8.69 -1.26
CA PHE A 116 -11.49 -7.95 -2.03
C PHE A 116 -10.67 -8.87 -2.94
N ASP A 117 -10.09 -9.94 -2.38
CA ASP A 117 -9.25 -10.89 -3.09
C ASP A 117 -10.03 -11.58 -4.21
N ARG A 118 -11.31 -11.91 -3.99
CA ARG A 118 -12.18 -12.50 -5.02
C ARG A 118 -12.32 -11.63 -6.26
N HIS A 119 -12.42 -10.31 -6.11
CA HIS A 119 -12.52 -9.39 -7.25
C HIS A 119 -11.19 -9.25 -7.98
N TYR A 120 -10.07 -9.20 -7.25
CA TYR A 120 -8.74 -9.06 -7.86
C TYR A 120 -8.19 -10.36 -8.46
N GLN A 121 -8.56 -11.53 -7.95
CA GLN A 121 -8.21 -12.83 -8.53
C GLN A 121 -8.90 -13.06 -9.88
N ARG A 122 -10.10 -12.50 -10.07
CA ARG A 122 -10.85 -12.62 -11.33
C ARG A 122 -10.38 -11.67 -12.44
N GLY A 123 -9.53 -10.69 -12.10
CA GLY A 123 -8.97 -9.72 -13.05
C GLY A 123 -7.63 -10.12 -13.69
N GLY A 124 -7.05 -11.25 -13.26
CA GLY A 124 -5.85 -11.84 -13.88
C GLY A 124 -6.25 -12.90 -14.91
N GLY A 125 -6.63 -12.45 -16.10
CA GLY A 125 -6.68 -13.31 -17.29
C GLY A 125 -5.27 -13.56 -17.82
#